data_AF-A0A557QJS1-F1
#
_entry.id   AF-A0A557QJS1-F1
#
_cell.length_a   1.000
_cell.length_b   1.000
_cell.length_c   1.000
_cell.angle_alpha   90.00
_cell.angle_beta   90.00
_cell.angle_gamma   90.00
#
_symmetry.space_group_name_H-M   'P 1'
#
loop_
_entity.id
_entity.type
_entity.pdbx_description
1 polymer ?
#
loop_
_entity_poly.entity_id
_entity_poly.type
_entity_poly.pdbx_seq_one_letter_code
_entity_poly.pdbx_strand_id
1 'polypeptide(L)'
;MDIVDQEPSKPVERNTKRRAPQVDFDADGNVVDWVYRVHRAFRPALDIVFSTRVRTKKLPDGTKIKQTFQEWTEGNPPLYAFGDFDTVPSREIAHGTTSRFIAQIGQSTPDRLEKPLIVSGSVGFRLYEWSGGVGGSYAERGWYRCTQAEFVEFLKTGCVPEVSENPSPEKVS
;
A
#
# COMPACT_ATOMS: atom_id res chain seq x y z
N MET A 1 -40.03 17.76 -34.11
CA MET A 1 -39.05 16.74 -33.70
C MET A 1 -38.19 17.41 -32.66
N ASP A 2 -38.59 17.28 -31.39
CA ASP A 2 -37.90 17.91 -30.28
C ASP A 2 -36.62 17.12 -29.97
N ILE A 3 -35.48 17.79 -30.08
CA ILE A 3 -34.18 17.24 -29.68
C ILE A 3 -34.13 17.33 -28.17
N VAL A 4 -34.21 16.17 -27.52
CA VAL A 4 -34.02 16.05 -26.07
C VAL A 4 -32.53 16.22 -25.80
N ASP A 5 -32.14 17.39 -25.29
CA ASP A 5 -30.83 17.61 -24.68
C ASP A 5 -30.68 16.63 -23.50
N GLN A 6 -29.81 15.63 -23.65
CA GLN A 6 -29.36 14.81 -22.52
C GLN A 6 -28.37 15.65 -21.71
N GLU A 7 -28.81 16.09 -20.53
CA GLU A 7 -27.90 16.60 -19.50
C GLU A 7 -26.72 15.61 -19.32
N PRO A 8 -25.47 16.08 -19.32
CA PRO A 8 -24.33 15.21 -19.03
C PRO A 8 -24.54 14.62 -17.63
N SER A 9 -24.46 13.29 -17.54
CA SER A 9 -24.61 12.55 -16.29
C SER A 9 -23.77 13.21 -15.20
N LYS A 10 -24.42 13.66 -14.12
CA LYS A 10 -23.74 14.25 -12.96
C LYS A 10 -22.59 13.34 -12.55
N PRO A 11 -21.38 13.87 -12.27
CA PRO A 11 -20.29 13.05 -11.79
C PRO A 11 -20.79 12.30 -10.55
N VAL A 12 -20.69 10.97 -10.60
CA VAL A 12 -21.07 10.11 -9.48
C VAL A 12 -20.38 10.65 -8.25
N GLU A 13 -21.17 11.14 -7.30
CA GLU A 13 -20.69 11.68 -6.03
C GLU A 13 -20.05 10.50 -5.28
N ARG A 14 -18.78 10.21 -5.58
CA ARG A 14 -17.99 9.19 -4.88
C ARG A 14 -17.91 9.66 -3.44
N ASN A 15 -18.66 8.97 -2.58
CA ASN A 15 -18.72 9.08 -1.13
C ASN A 15 -17.53 9.85 -0.55
N THR A 16 -17.71 11.15 -0.30
CA THR A 16 -16.68 12.12 0.18
C THR A 16 -16.22 11.88 1.61
N LYS A 17 -16.68 10.79 2.24
CA LYS A 17 -16.30 10.41 3.59
C LYS A 17 -15.02 9.60 3.55
N ARG A 18 -13.88 10.32 3.64
CA ARG A 18 -12.60 9.76 4.10
C ARG A 18 -12.88 8.80 5.26
N ARG A 19 -12.73 7.50 5.04
CA ARG A 19 -12.69 6.49 6.11
C ARG A 19 -11.27 5.99 6.15
N ALA A 20 -10.70 5.91 7.34
CA ALA A 20 -9.43 5.24 7.50
C ALA A 20 -9.52 3.83 6.90
N PRO A 21 -8.54 3.36 6.11
CA PRO A 21 -8.32 1.93 6.06
C PRO A 21 -8.00 1.51 7.49
N GLN A 22 -8.63 0.44 7.94
CA GLN A 22 -8.36 -0.10 9.27
C GLN A 22 -7.00 -0.82 9.21
N VAL A 23 -5.92 -0.04 9.27
CA VAL A 23 -4.55 -0.53 9.32
C VAL A 23 -4.11 -0.50 10.78
N ASP A 24 -4.31 -1.61 11.46
CA ASP A 24 -3.84 -1.80 12.83
C ASP A 24 -2.34 -2.12 12.83
N PHE A 25 -1.64 -1.71 13.88
CA PHE A 25 -0.19 -1.95 14.03
C PHE A 25 0.06 -2.78 15.29
N ASP A 26 0.92 -3.79 15.20
CA ASP A 26 1.34 -4.59 16.34
C ASP A 26 2.31 -3.82 17.27
N ALA A 27 2.71 -4.45 18.38
CA ALA A 27 3.60 -3.84 19.37
C ALA A 27 4.96 -3.44 18.77
N ASP A 28 5.41 -4.15 17.73
CA ASP A 28 6.65 -3.87 16.99
C ASP A 28 6.44 -2.81 15.90
N GLY A 29 5.22 -2.27 15.77
CA GLY A 29 4.86 -1.23 14.85
C GLY A 29 4.65 -1.71 13.41
N ASN A 30 4.42 -3.01 13.17
CA ASN A 30 4.12 -3.56 11.84
C ASN A 30 2.62 -3.70 11.61
N VAL A 31 2.18 -3.51 10.36
CA VAL A 31 0.78 -3.67 9.96
C VAL A 31 0.28 -5.09 10.26
N VAL A 32 -0.81 -5.21 11.01
CA VAL A 32 -1.46 -6.47 11.37
C VAL A 32 -2.17 -7.09 10.15
N ASP A 33 -2.28 -8.42 10.13
CA ASP A 33 -2.99 -9.21 9.11
C ASP A 33 -2.44 -9.16 7.67
N TRP A 34 -1.27 -8.56 7.46
CA TRP A 34 -0.57 -8.60 6.17
C TRP A 34 0.46 -9.72 6.15
N VAL A 35 0.64 -10.37 4.99
CA VAL A 35 1.66 -11.41 4.80
C VAL A 35 3.08 -10.86 5.01
N TYR A 36 3.31 -9.58 4.70
CA TYR A 36 4.59 -8.90 4.92
C TYR A 36 4.58 -7.95 6.11
N ARG A 37 5.74 -7.85 6.79
CA ARG A 37 5.96 -6.97 7.94
C ARG A 37 6.23 -5.55 7.47
N VAL A 38 5.18 -4.78 7.27
CA VAL A 38 5.28 -3.36 6.88
C VAL A 38 5.27 -2.49 8.13
N HIS A 39 6.41 -1.91 8.49
CA HIS A 39 6.51 -1.03 9.65
C HIS A 39 5.77 0.31 9.45
N ARG A 40 5.26 0.93 10.52
CA ARG A 40 4.58 2.23 10.51
C ARG A 40 5.41 3.40 9.94
N ALA A 41 6.72 3.22 9.79
CA ALA A 41 7.58 4.17 9.07
C ALA A 41 7.21 4.28 7.59
N PHE A 42 6.62 3.24 7.00
CA PHE A 42 6.10 3.24 5.62
C PHE A 42 4.74 3.92 5.47
N ARG A 43 4.18 4.52 6.53
CA ARG A 43 2.93 5.28 6.44
C ARG A 43 2.91 6.32 5.31
N PRO A 44 3.98 7.11 5.05
CA PRO A 44 4.02 8.00 3.90
C PRO A 44 3.94 7.26 2.57
N ALA A 45 4.60 6.09 2.46
CA ALA A 45 4.55 5.25 1.27
C ALA A 45 3.17 4.60 1.05
N LEU A 46 2.39 4.43 2.10
CA LEU A 46 1.01 3.92 2.08
C LEU A 46 -0.05 5.04 1.95
N ASP A 47 0.36 6.30 1.77
CA ASP A 47 -0.50 7.49 1.81
C ASP A 47 -1.33 7.64 3.10
N ILE A 48 -0.80 7.19 4.22
CA ILE A 48 -1.49 7.27 5.52
C ILE A 48 -1.20 8.64 6.14
N VAL A 49 -2.17 9.55 6.04
CA VAL A 49 -2.13 10.92 6.56
C VAL A 49 -2.78 11.03 7.95
N PHE A 50 -2.24 11.90 8.81
CA PHE A 50 -2.85 12.21 10.10
C PHE A 50 -3.90 13.32 9.94
N SER A 51 -5.18 12.95 10.06
CA SER A 51 -6.31 13.85 9.82
C SER A 51 -6.98 14.28 11.13
N THR A 52 -7.21 15.58 11.28
CA THR A 52 -8.07 16.13 12.34
C THR A 52 -9.53 16.07 11.91
N ARG A 53 -10.40 15.51 12.75
CA ARG A 53 -11.84 15.37 12.53
C ARG A 53 -12.65 16.04 13.60
N VAL A 54 -13.85 16.46 13.22
CA VAL A 54 -14.84 17.02 14.14
C VAL A 54 -16.10 16.16 14.08
N ARG A 55 -16.42 15.47 15.17
CA ARG A 55 -17.69 14.77 15.35
C ARG A 55 -18.63 15.65 16.14
N THR A 56 -19.84 15.86 15.63
CA THR A 56 -20.89 16.54 16.40
C THR A 56 -21.72 15.48 17.12
N LYS A 57 -21.68 15.48 18.45
CA LYS A 57 -22.54 14.65 19.31
C LYS A 57 -23.73 15.50 19.76
N LYS A 58 -24.95 14.98 19.55
CA LYS A 58 -26.16 15.60 20.09
C LYS A 58 -26.43 14.98 21.46
N LEU A 59 -26.51 15.82 22.48
CA LEU A 59 -26.83 15.42 23.83
C LEU A 59 -28.36 15.23 24.00
N PRO A 60 -28.80 14.55 25.08
CA PRO A 60 -30.23 14.32 25.34
C PRO A 60 -31.05 15.61 25.53
N ASP A 61 -30.40 16.69 25.97
CA ASP A 61 -30.97 18.04 26.15
C ASP A 61 -31.08 18.82 24.82
N GLY A 62 -30.71 18.22 23.68
CA GLY A 62 -30.70 18.84 22.37
C GLY A 62 -29.43 19.64 22.04
N THR A 63 -28.53 19.82 23.01
CA THR A 63 -27.26 20.55 22.84
C THR A 63 -26.32 19.79 21.90
N LYS A 64 -25.63 20.50 21.00
CA LYS A 64 -24.65 19.91 20.08
C LYS A 64 -23.24 20.20 20.58
N ILE A 65 -22.50 19.15 20.95
CA ILE A 65 -21.08 19.24 21.29
C ILE A 65 -20.26 18.85 20.06
N LYS A 66 -19.32 19.71 19.67
CA LYS A 66 -18.29 19.38 18.68
C LYS A 66 -17.09 18.78 19.40
N GLN A 67 -16.79 17.54 19.10
CA GLN A 67 -15.60 16.85 19.59
C GLN A 67 -14.58 16.78 18.45
N THR A 68 -13.43 17.41 18.66
CA THR A 68 -12.28 17.28 17.76
C THR A 68 -11.45 16.08 18.19
N PHE A 69 -11.12 15.20 17.25
CA PHE A 69 -10.25 14.05 17.47
C PHE A 69 -9.35 13.86 16.26
N GLN A 70 -8.26 13.12 16.43
CA GLN A 70 -7.31 12.84 15.38
C GLN A 70 -7.36 11.37 15.02
N GLU A 71 -7.29 11.07 13.72
CA GLU A 71 -7.28 9.71 13.18
C GLU A 71 -6.32 9.64 11.99
N TRP A 72 -5.68 8.48 11.81
CA TRP A 72 -4.92 8.20 10.59
C TRP A 72 -5.90 7.81 9.48
N THR A 73 -5.71 8.32 8.26
CA THR A 73 -6.57 8.05 7.10
C THR A 73 -5.75 7.88 5.84
N GLU A 74 -6.23 7.13 4.85
CA GLU A 74 -5.65 7.15 3.51
C GLU A 74 -6.00 8.47 2.80
N GLY A 75 -5.10 8.97 1.96
CA GLY A 75 -5.42 10.09 1.08
C GLY A 75 -6.58 9.75 0.15
N ASN A 76 -7.26 10.79 -0.35
CA ASN A 76 -8.34 10.59 -1.33
C ASN A 76 -8.09 11.49 -2.56
N PRO A 77 -7.65 10.90 -3.68
CA PRO A 77 -7.37 9.47 -3.86
C PRO A 77 -6.03 9.04 -3.22
N PRO A 78 -5.79 7.73 -2.97
CA PRO A 78 -4.52 7.25 -2.41
C PRO A 78 -3.33 7.51 -3.35
N LEU A 79 -2.19 7.88 -2.76
CA LEU A 79 -0.91 8.15 -3.42
C LEU A 79 0.24 7.37 -2.75
N TYR A 80 0.61 6.25 -3.34
CA TYR A 80 1.66 5.41 -2.79
C TYR A 80 3.07 5.88 -3.19
N ALA A 81 4.04 5.72 -2.29
CA ALA A 81 5.39 6.27 -2.44
C ALA A 81 6.48 5.43 -1.76
N PHE A 82 6.57 4.14 -2.09
CA PHE A 82 7.69 3.30 -1.60
C PHE A 82 9.03 3.80 -2.16
N GLY A 83 10.12 3.62 -1.41
CA GLY A 83 11.45 4.08 -1.78
C GLY A 83 12.32 2.97 -2.39
N ASP A 84 13.39 3.37 -3.05
CA ASP A 84 14.43 2.44 -3.49
C ASP A 84 15.15 1.82 -2.29
N PHE A 85 15.56 0.55 -2.41
CA PHE A 85 16.29 -0.24 -1.40
C PHE A 85 15.50 -0.61 -0.14
N ASP A 86 14.23 -0.20 -0.06
CA ASP A 86 13.33 -0.67 0.99
C ASP A 86 13.24 -2.18 0.97
N THR A 87 13.31 -2.80 2.14
CA THR A 87 13.29 -4.25 2.30
C THR A 87 12.18 -4.63 3.26
N VAL A 88 11.26 -5.47 2.80
CA VAL A 88 10.09 -5.89 3.55
C VAL A 88 10.12 -7.41 3.75
N PRO A 89 10.35 -7.90 4.98
CA PRO A 89 10.36 -9.33 5.27
C PRO A 89 8.94 -9.89 5.46
N SER A 90 8.72 -11.16 5.10
CA SER A 90 7.45 -11.84 5.36
C SER A 90 7.23 -12.12 6.84
N ARG A 91 5.97 -12.30 7.25
CA ARG A 91 5.60 -12.80 8.57
C ARG A 91 5.89 -14.28 8.74
N GLU A 92 5.75 -15.06 7.67
CA GLU A 92 6.10 -16.48 7.68
C GLU A 92 7.58 -16.65 8.04
N ILE A 93 7.87 -17.60 8.94
CA ILE A 93 9.20 -17.87 9.47
C ILE A 93 9.71 -19.18 8.88
N ALA A 94 10.90 -19.14 8.27
CA ALA A 94 11.56 -20.35 7.77
C ALA A 94 12.40 -21.04 8.84
N HIS A 95 13.15 -20.27 9.64
CA HIS A 95 14.01 -20.83 10.68
C HIS A 95 14.29 -19.84 11.81
N GLY A 96 14.00 -20.22 13.06
CA GLY A 96 14.23 -19.36 14.23
C GLY A 96 13.43 -18.07 14.15
N THR A 97 14.12 -16.94 13.93
CA THR A 97 13.52 -15.61 13.71
C THR A 97 13.61 -15.14 12.25
N THR A 98 14.10 -16.00 11.36
CA THR A 98 14.34 -15.69 9.95
C THR A 98 13.05 -15.80 9.16
N SER A 99 12.65 -14.71 8.52
CA SER A 99 11.51 -14.71 7.59
C SER A 99 11.73 -15.68 6.43
N ARG A 100 10.65 -16.27 5.93
CA ARG A 100 10.73 -17.14 4.77
C ARG A 100 10.98 -16.36 3.49
N PHE A 101 10.37 -15.20 3.33
CA PHE A 101 10.52 -14.37 2.14
C PHE A 101 11.01 -12.96 2.49
N ILE A 102 11.72 -12.35 1.56
CA ILE A 102 12.10 -10.94 1.60
C ILE A 102 11.78 -10.31 0.24
N ALA A 103 11.01 -9.23 0.25
CA ALA A 103 10.84 -8.35 -0.90
C ALA A 103 11.79 -7.17 -0.77
N GLN A 104 12.73 -7.02 -1.70
CA GLN A 104 13.65 -5.89 -1.76
C GLN A 104 13.33 -5.02 -2.96
N ILE A 105 12.95 -3.77 -2.72
CA ILE A 105 12.67 -2.79 -3.76
C ILE A 105 13.99 -2.38 -4.40
N GLY A 106 14.12 -2.57 -5.72
CA GLY A 106 15.28 -2.15 -6.49
C GLY A 106 15.02 -0.90 -7.34
N GLN A 107 13.75 -0.60 -7.62
CA GLN A 107 13.33 0.59 -8.35
C GLN A 107 11.94 1.01 -7.87
N SER A 108 11.72 2.30 -7.68
CA SER A 108 10.42 2.85 -7.37
C SER A 108 10.19 4.21 -8.02
N THR A 109 9.03 4.37 -8.63
CA THR A 109 8.48 5.67 -9.00
C THR A 109 7.16 5.84 -8.24
N PRO A 110 6.99 6.91 -7.44
CA PRO A 110 5.77 7.11 -6.66
C PRO A 110 4.60 7.44 -7.58
N ASP A 111 3.38 7.20 -7.08
CA ASP A 111 2.17 7.71 -7.71
C ASP A 111 2.20 9.25 -7.76
N ARG A 112 1.66 9.82 -8.83
CA ARG A 112 1.60 11.27 -9.03
C ARG A 112 0.18 11.74 -9.23
N LEU A 113 -0.12 12.91 -8.68
CA LEU A 113 -1.38 13.60 -8.90
C LEU A 113 -1.24 14.62 -10.03
N GLU A 114 -1.77 14.30 -11.20
CA GLU A 114 -1.86 15.19 -12.36
C GLU A 114 -3.32 15.56 -12.58
N LYS A 115 -3.79 16.64 -11.93
CA LYS A 115 -5.21 16.99 -11.84
C LYS A 115 -5.94 16.86 -13.20
N PRO A 116 -7.05 16.08 -13.29
CA PRO A 116 -7.79 15.38 -12.22
C PRO A 116 -7.41 13.89 -12.05
N LEU A 117 -6.31 13.43 -12.62
CA LEU A 117 -5.94 12.01 -12.72
C LEU A 117 -4.81 11.64 -11.75
N ILE A 118 -4.82 10.39 -11.30
CA ILE A 118 -3.64 9.76 -10.72
C ILE A 118 -2.90 9.08 -11.86
N VAL A 119 -1.62 9.38 -11.95
CA VAL A 119 -0.70 8.63 -12.79
C VAL A 119 0.00 7.62 -11.89
N SER A 120 -0.28 6.33 -12.10
CA SER A 120 0.33 5.26 -11.34
C SER A 120 1.84 5.25 -11.55
N GLY A 121 2.54 5.20 -10.43
CA GLY A 121 3.94 4.88 -10.36
C GLY A 121 4.19 3.39 -10.59
N SER A 122 5.45 2.98 -10.45
CA SER A 122 5.87 1.58 -10.60
C SER A 122 6.83 1.19 -9.50
N VAL A 123 6.76 -0.07 -9.08
CA VAL A 123 7.70 -0.70 -8.16
C VAL A 123 8.31 -1.90 -8.85
N GLY A 124 9.64 -1.91 -8.92
CA GLY A 124 10.45 -3.07 -9.27
C GLY A 124 11.09 -3.64 -8.01
N PHE A 125 10.88 -4.94 -7.74
CA PHE A 125 11.41 -5.58 -6.54
C PHE A 125 11.94 -6.99 -6.82
N ARG A 126 13.00 -7.37 -6.10
CA ARG A 126 13.49 -8.75 -6.03
C ARG A 126 12.76 -9.47 -4.91
N LEU A 127 12.23 -10.65 -5.21
CA LEU A 127 11.73 -11.56 -4.19
C LEU A 127 12.80 -12.59 -3.88
N TYR A 128 13.10 -12.75 -2.61
CA TYR A 128 14.00 -13.77 -2.11
C TYR A 128 13.22 -14.76 -1.24
N GLU A 129 13.59 -16.04 -1.29
CA GLU A 129 13.15 -17.05 -0.35
C GLU A 129 14.34 -17.64 0.41
N TRP A 130 14.15 -17.85 1.70
CA TRP A 130 15.11 -18.55 2.53
C TRP A 130 15.29 -19.99 2.05
N SER A 131 16.52 -20.35 1.73
CA SER A 131 16.92 -21.69 1.31
C SER A 131 17.92 -22.28 2.30
N GLY A 132 17.63 -23.48 2.79
CA GLY A 132 18.50 -24.21 3.72
C GLY A 132 18.07 -24.10 5.20
N GLY A 133 18.54 -25.04 6.02
CA GLY A 133 18.26 -25.09 7.46
C GLY A 133 19.12 -24.10 8.25
N VAL A 134 19.70 -24.56 9.35
CA VAL A 134 20.65 -23.76 10.16
C VAL A 134 21.85 -23.36 9.27
N GLY A 135 22.09 -22.06 9.13
CA GLY A 135 23.15 -21.52 8.24
C GLY A 135 22.74 -21.39 6.76
N GLY A 136 21.44 -21.43 6.47
CA GLY A 136 20.90 -21.17 5.13
C GLY A 136 21.16 -19.75 4.60
N SER A 137 20.68 -19.50 3.39
CA SER A 137 20.81 -18.21 2.72
C SER A 137 19.58 -17.90 1.86
N TYR A 138 19.37 -16.63 1.56
CA TYR A 138 18.29 -16.21 0.67
C TYR A 138 18.66 -16.48 -0.79
N ALA A 139 17.83 -17.26 -1.48
CA ALA A 139 17.89 -17.47 -2.92
C ALA A 139 16.88 -16.55 -3.62
N GLU A 140 17.29 -15.91 -4.71
CA GLU A 140 16.40 -15.06 -5.50
C GLU A 140 15.36 -15.93 -6.23
N ARG A 141 14.07 -15.62 -6.01
CA ARG A 141 12.94 -16.22 -6.71
C ARG A 141 12.69 -15.55 -8.06
N GLY A 142 12.91 -14.24 -8.12
CA GLY A 142 12.83 -13.46 -9.35
C GLY A 142 12.75 -11.97 -9.12
N TRP A 143 12.77 -11.25 -10.24
CA TRP A 143 12.52 -9.80 -10.31
C TRP A 143 11.10 -9.57 -10.84
N TYR A 144 10.35 -8.70 -10.15
CA TYR A 144 8.97 -8.39 -10.45
C TYR A 144 8.81 -6.89 -10.64
N ARG A 145 7.89 -6.49 -11.51
CA ARG A 145 7.52 -5.11 -11.71
C ARG A 145 6.01 -4.97 -11.73
N CYS A 146 5.49 -4.01 -10.99
CA CYS A 146 4.06 -3.73 -10.88
C CYS A 146 3.84 -2.25 -10.57
N THR A 147 2.58 -1.82 -10.47
CA THR A 147 2.21 -0.52 -9.92
C THR A 147 2.42 -0.48 -8.40
N GLN A 148 2.45 0.72 -7.81
CA GLN A 148 2.53 0.85 -6.35
C GLN A 148 1.35 0.18 -5.64
N ALA A 149 0.14 0.28 -6.20
CA ALA A 149 -1.06 -0.32 -5.64
C ALA A 149 -1.00 -1.86 -5.68
N GLU A 150 -0.54 -2.44 -6.79
CA GLU A 150 -0.31 -3.89 -6.89
C GLU A 150 0.79 -4.36 -5.94
N PHE A 151 1.83 -3.55 -5.71
CA PHE A 151 2.85 -3.87 -4.72
C PHE A 151 2.26 -3.92 -3.29
N VAL A 152 1.41 -2.97 -2.93
CA VAL A 152 0.67 -3.01 -1.65
C VAL A 152 -0.21 -4.27 -1.55
N GLU A 153 -0.87 -4.67 -2.63
CA GLU A 153 -1.69 -5.88 -2.65
C GLU A 153 -0.86 -7.15 -2.49
N PHE A 154 0.32 -7.20 -3.11
CA PHE A 154 1.32 -8.24 -2.86
C PHE A 154 1.77 -8.29 -1.40
N LEU A 155 2.04 -7.14 -0.76
CA LEU A 155 2.43 -7.09 0.65
C LEU A 155 1.32 -7.60 1.58
N LYS A 156 0.05 -7.36 1.22
CA LYS A 156 -1.12 -7.85 1.95
C LYS A 156 -1.29 -9.35 1.81
N THR A 157 -1.29 -9.85 0.57
CA THR A 157 -1.78 -11.20 0.22
C THR A 157 -0.68 -12.23 0.05
N GLY A 158 0.56 -11.79 -0.19
CA GLY A 158 1.65 -12.67 -0.62
C GLY A 158 1.55 -13.12 -2.08
N CYS A 159 0.48 -12.75 -2.79
CA CYS A 159 0.30 -13.09 -4.19
C CYS A 159 1.18 -12.21 -5.05
N VAL A 160 2.14 -12.83 -5.72
CA VAL A 160 3.05 -12.15 -6.66
C VAL A 160 2.21 -11.61 -7.83
N PRO A 161 2.40 -10.34 -8.24
CA PRO A 161 1.69 -9.79 -9.38
C PRO A 161 2.01 -10.56 -10.65
N GLU A 162 1.01 -10.78 -11.51
CA GLU A 162 1.21 -11.44 -12.80
C GLU A 162 2.23 -10.65 -13.62
N VAL A 163 3.33 -11.30 -13.99
CA VAL A 163 4.47 -10.66 -14.64
C VAL A 163 4.08 -10.30 -16.08
N SER A 164 4.22 -9.03 -16.48
CA SER A 164 4.51 -8.74 -17.88
C SER A 164 5.96 -9.18 -18.13
N GLU A 165 6.14 -10.38 -18.70
CA GLU A 165 7.45 -10.93 -19.05
C GLU A 165 8.33 -9.89 -19.76
N ASN A 166 9.60 -9.74 -19.33
CA ASN A 166 10.79 -9.78 -20.18
C ASN A 166 12.09 -9.39 -19.42
N PRO A 167 13.26 -9.85 -19.91
CA PRO A 167 13.95 -11.06 -19.50
C PRO A 167 15.07 -10.75 -18.50
N SER A 168 15.63 -11.80 -17.90
CA SER A 168 16.91 -11.74 -17.19
C SER A 168 17.94 -10.86 -17.91
N PRO A 169 18.73 -10.06 -17.19
CA PRO A 169 19.92 -9.46 -17.80
C PRO A 169 20.83 -10.61 -18.23
N GLU A 170 21.01 -10.76 -19.56
CA GLU A 170 22.03 -11.63 -20.12
C GLU A 170 23.37 -11.31 -19.45
N LYS A 171 24.06 -12.38 -19.04
CA LYS A 171 25.46 -12.31 -18.64
C LYS A 171 26.25 -11.67 -19.77
N VAL A 172 26.70 -10.43 -19.58
CA VAL A 172 27.78 -9.88 -20.40
C VAL A 172 29.04 -10.66 -20.03
N SER A 173 29.61 -11.31 -21.06
CA SER A 173 30.80 -12.17 -21.00
C SER A 173 32.03 -11.47 -20.45
#